data_AF-A0A0A0DB09-F1
#
_entry.id   AF-A0A0A0DB09-F1
#
_cell.length_a   1.000
_cell.length_b   1.000
_cell.length_c   1.000
_cell.angle_alpha   90.00
_cell.angle_beta   90.00
_cell.angle_gamma   90.00
#
_symmetry.space_group_name_H-M   'P 1'
#
loop_
_entity.id
_entity.type
_entity.pdbx_description
1 polymer ?
#
loop_
_entity_poly.entity_id
_entity_poly.type
_entity_poly.pdbx_seq_one_letter_code
_entity_poly.pdbx_strand_id
1 'polypeptide(L)'
;MSQVGLQTPVNINMPDNVIAFFQGLGFTEPAALSGAIETAFCDVDPASMPAQSLLDHARRRTADWFAVVLNRSERDDDAVLTIGRAAYLLTDAARRWPEHFLSEDPLPQAMEQALRRVSPVPVPRAKPTPMLDQPLDPVWAGEPLKRIFGWWSPEAAERRPA
;
A
#
# COMPACT_ATOMS: atom_id res chain seq x y z
N MET A 1 21.43 38.33 -13.80
CA MET A 1 20.03 38.21 -14.26
C MET A 1 20.01 37.09 -15.29
N SER A 2 19.80 35.85 -14.83
CA SER A 2 19.83 34.68 -15.70
C SER A 2 18.46 34.49 -16.33
N GLN A 3 18.42 34.42 -17.66
CA GLN A 3 17.21 34.21 -18.44
C GLN A 3 16.63 32.83 -18.12
N VAL A 4 15.46 32.81 -17.49
CA VAL A 4 14.60 31.63 -17.40
C VAL A 4 14.03 31.43 -18.80
N GLY A 5 14.64 30.52 -19.56
CA GLY A 5 14.09 30.07 -20.84
C GLY A 5 12.71 29.48 -20.57
N LEU A 6 11.67 30.13 -21.09
CA LEU A 6 10.33 29.58 -21.19
C LEU A 6 10.41 28.35 -22.10
N GLN A 7 10.63 27.18 -21.51
CA GLN A 7 10.47 25.91 -22.20
C GLN A 7 9.03 25.87 -22.69
N THR A 8 8.88 25.92 -24.00
CA THR A 8 7.57 25.81 -24.66
C THR A 8 7.03 24.42 -24.31
N PRO A 9 5.76 24.29 -23.89
CA PRO A 9 5.21 22.97 -23.59
C PRO A 9 5.34 22.12 -24.85
N VAL A 10 6.11 21.05 -24.77
CA VAL A 10 6.20 20.08 -25.87
C VAL A 10 4.78 19.55 -26.05
N ASN A 11 4.26 19.73 -27.26
CA ASN A 11 2.97 19.21 -27.65
C ASN A 11 3.12 17.69 -27.87
N ILE A 12 3.16 16.95 -26.77
CA ILE A 12 3.24 15.51 -26.81
C ILE A 12 1.82 15.00 -27.08
N ASN A 13 1.61 14.46 -28.28
CA ASN A 13 0.37 13.79 -28.63
C ASN A 13 0.28 12.46 -27.88
N MET A 14 -0.05 12.53 -26.58
CA MET A 14 -0.26 11.35 -25.75
C MET A 14 -1.72 10.92 -25.76
N PRO A 15 -2.01 9.61 -25.68
CA PRO A 15 -3.35 9.11 -25.43
C PRO A 15 -4.00 9.70 -24.16
N ASP A 16 -5.30 9.95 -24.19
CA ASP A 16 -6.05 10.57 -23.08
C ASP A 16 -5.92 9.80 -21.75
N ASN A 17 -5.80 8.47 -21.79
CA ASN A 17 -5.65 7.64 -20.60
C ASN A 17 -4.29 7.86 -19.90
N VAL A 18 -3.24 8.16 -20.66
CA VAL A 18 -1.91 8.52 -20.12
C VAL A 18 -1.98 9.91 -19.50
N ILE A 19 -2.61 10.87 -20.19
CA ILE A 19 -2.81 12.23 -19.67
C ILE A 19 -3.59 12.17 -18.35
N ALA A 20 -4.71 11.45 -18.33
CA ALA A 20 -5.55 11.29 -17.13
C ALA A 20 -4.80 10.60 -15.98
N PHE A 21 -3.86 9.69 -16.27
CA PHE A 21 -3.02 9.06 -15.26
C PHE A 21 -2.13 10.09 -14.53
N PHE A 22 -1.38 10.93 -15.26
CA PHE A 22 -0.52 11.95 -14.66
C PHE A 22 -1.31 13.07 -13.99
N GLN A 23 -2.43 13.50 -14.57
CA GLN A 23 -3.36 14.41 -13.90
C GLN A 23 -3.88 13.80 -12.59
N GLY A 24 -4.11 12.48 -12.58
CA GLY A 24 -4.46 11.73 -11.40
C GLY A 24 -3.41 11.75 -10.28
N LEU A 25 -2.13 11.97 -10.62
CA LEU A 25 -1.04 12.19 -9.67
C LEU A 25 -0.97 13.65 -9.17
N GLY A 26 -1.77 14.56 -9.73
CA GLY A 26 -1.81 15.97 -9.33
C GLY A 26 -1.08 16.92 -10.29
N PHE A 27 -0.56 16.44 -11.42
CA PHE A 27 0.02 17.30 -12.46
C PHE A 27 -1.09 18.02 -13.25
N THR A 28 -1.50 19.19 -12.77
CA THR A 28 -2.56 20.01 -13.39
C THR A 28 -2.02 21.22 -14.15
N GLU A 29 -0.80 21.64 -13.86
CA GLU A 29 -0.12 22.73 -14.57
C GLU A 29 0.47 22.18 -15.89
N PRO A 30 0.23 22.83 -17.05
CA PRO A 30 0.62 22.29 -18.35
C PRO A 30 2.12 21.98 -18.49
N ALA A 31 3.02 22.84 -18.01
CA ALA A 31 4.45 22.61 -18.14
C ALA A 31 4.92 21.44 -17.26
N ALA A 32 4.42 21.34 -16.03
CA ALA A 32 4.69 20.23 -15.12
C ALA A 32 4.13 18.90 -15.65
N LEU A 33 2.94 18.92 -16.27
CA LEU A 33 2.34 17.74 -16.90
C LEU A 33 3.16 17.27 -18.10
N SER A 34 3.54 18.17 -19.00
CA SER A 34 4.42 17.85 -20.13
C SER A 34 5.76 17.28 -19.63
N GLY A 35 6.40 17.94 -18.67
CA GLY A 35 7.67 17.47 -18.09
C GLY A 35 7.56 16.10 -17.43
N ALA A 36 6.48 15.83 -16.71
CA ALA A 36 6.26 14.51 -16.10
C ALA A 36 6.10 13.40 -17.16
N ILE A 37 5.39 13.69 -18.26
CA ILE A 37 5.25 12.76 -19.38
C ILE A 37 6.61 12.53 -20.05
N GLU A 38 7.39 13.58 -20.33
CA GLU A 38 8.72 13.45 -20.93
C GLU A 38 9.63 12.56 -20.08
N THR A 39 9.71 12.82 -18.78
CA THR A 39 10.54 12.03 -17.87
C THR A 39 10.05 10.58 -17.74
N ALA A 40 8.74 10.35 -17.85
CA ALA A 40 8.19 8.99 -17.79
C ALA A 40 8.50 8.15 -19.03
N PHE A 41 8.73 8.78 -20.17
CA PHE A 41 9.02 8.10 -21.44
C PHE A 41 10.41 8.42 -21.99
N CYS A 42 11.33 8.94 -21.17
CA CYS A 42 12.66 9.35 -21.63
C CYS A 42 13.51 8.20 -22.20
N ASP A 43 13.15 6.95 -21.86
CA ASP A 43 13.86 5.71 -22.22
C ASP A 43 13.18 4.91 -23.34
N VAL A 44 12.03 5.36 -23.84
CA VAL A 44 11.25 4.66 -24.88
C VAL A 44 10.73 5.64 -25.92
N ASP A 45 10.45 5.18 -27.13
CA ASP A 45 9.76 5.99 -28.14
C ASP A 45 8.24 5.77 -28.06
N PRO A 46 7.44 6.75 -27.60
CA PRO A 46 6.00 6.57 -27.45
C PRO A 46 5.27 6.28 -28.76
N ALA A 47 5.79 6.78 -29.89
CA ALA A 47 5.17 6.58 -31.21
C ALA A 47 5.27 5.13 -31.70
N SER A 48 6.19 4.35 -31.13
CA SER A 48 6.42 2.95 -31.48
C SER A 48 5.54 1.96 -30.70
N MET A 49 4.79 2.42 -29.70
CA MET A 49 4.05 1.57 -28.76
C MET A 49 2.53 1.72 -28.89
N PRO A 50 1.75 0.64 -28.68
CA PRO A 50 0.31 0.73 -28.52
C PRO A 50 -0.08 1.57 -27.28
N ALA A 51 -1.21 2.27 -27.34
CA ALA A 51 -1.69 3.14 -26.26
C ALA A 51 -1.83 2.44 -24.89
N GLN A 52 -2.25 1.17 -24.88
CA GLN A 52 -2.33 0.40 -23.63
C GLN A 52 -0.95 0.14 -23.03
N SER A 53 0.03 -0.21 -23.87
CA SER A 53 1.41 -0.44 -23.45
C SER A 53 2.09 0.84 -22.93
N LEU A 54 1.71 2.01 -23.47
CA LEU A 54 2.17 3.30 -22.94
C LEU A 54 1.69 3.54 -21.51
N LEU A 55 0.40 3.27 -21.25
CA LEU A 55 -0.15 3.40 -19.91
C LEU A 55 0.51 2.41 -18.95
N ASP A 56 0.66 1.15 -19.37
CA ASP A 56 1.29 0.11 -18.54
C ASP A 56 2.76 0.46 -18.22
N HIS A 57 3.51 1.01 -19.19
CA HIS A 57 4.87 1.53 -18.98
C HIS A 57 4.90 2.66 -17.95
N ALA A 58 4.05 3.69 -18.13
CA ALA A 58 3.98 4.81 -17.22
C ALA A 58 3.63 4.37 -15.79
N ARG A 59 2.66 3.46 -15.63
CA ARG A 59 2.26 2.90 -14.34
C ARG A 59 3.42 2.18 -13.67
N ARG A 60 4.10 1.30 -14.42
CA ARG A 60 5.21 0.49 -13.89
C ARG A 60 6.39 1.35 -13.46
N ARG A 61 6.85 2.25 -14.33
CA ARG A 61 7.95 3.19 -14.02
C ARG A 61 7.63 4.04 -12.79
N THR A 62 6.38 4.49 -12.67
CA THR A 62 5.92 5.26 -11.51
C THR A 62 5.84 4.41 -10.24
N ALA A 63 5.38 3.17 -10.33
CA ALA A 63 5.34 2.23 -9.20
C ALA A 63 6.76 1.92 -8.70
N ASP A 64 7.69 1.62 -9.61
CA ASP A 64 9.10 1.37 -9.30
C ASP A 64 9.74 2.54 -8.57
N TRP A 65 9.52 3.77 -9.07
CA TRP A 65 10.00 4.98 -8.41
C TRP A 65 9.39 5.16 -7.02
N PHE A 66 8.07 4.97 -6.87
CA PHE A 66 7.43 5.05 -5.55
C PHE A 66 7.94 3.99 -4.57
N ALA A 67 8.24 2.78 -5.03
CA ALA A 67 8.81 1.73 -4.19
C ALA A 67 10.13 2.20 -3.57
N VAL A 68 11.01 2.81 -4.38
CA VAL A 68 12.29 3.36 -3.93
C VAL A 68 12.09 4.53 -2.95
N VAL A 69 11.30 5.53 -3.34
CA VAL A 69 11.10 6.75 -2.54
C VAL A 69 10.47 6.45 -1.19
N LEU A 70 9.45 5.60 -1.17
CA LEU A 70 8.73 5.22 0.05
C LEU A 70 9.46 4.12 0.84
N ASN A 71 10.61 3.64 0.36
CA ASN A 71 11.39 2.55 0.94
C ASN A 71 10.52 1.30 1.18
N ARG A 72 9.79 0.88 0.15
CA ARG A 72 8.89 -0.28 0.17
C ARG A 72 9.48 -1.42 -0.65
N SER A 73 9.36 -2.62 -0.11
CA SER A 73 9.76 -3.88 -0.77
C SER A 73 8.55 -4.69 -1.25
N GLU A 74 7.38 -4.07 -1.34
CA GLU A 74 6.16 -4.72 -1.82
C GLU A 74 6.33 -5.12 -3.30
N ARG A 75 5.89 -6.32 -3.65
CA ARG A 75 5.97 -6.87 -5.03
C ARG A 75 4.75 -6.58 -5.89
N ASP A 76 3.74 -5.90 -5.33
CA ASP A 76 2.48 -5.61 -5.99
C ASP A 76 2.50 -4.15 -6.47
N ASP A 77 2.78 -3.96 -7.76
CA ASP A 77 2.91 -2.65 -8.39
C ASP A 77 1.64 -1.80 -8.20
N ASP A 78 0.45 -2.40 -8.19
CA ASP A 78 -0.81 -1.68 -8.03
C ASP A 78 -0.99 -1.18 -6.59
N ALA A 79 -0.56 -1.96 -5.59
CA ALA A 79 -0.57 -1.54 -4.20
C ALA A 79 0.42 -0.39 -3.96
N VAL A 80 1.64 -0.51 -4.49
CA VAL A 80 2.67 0.54 -4.39
C VAL A 80 2.21 1.82 -5.08
N LEU A 81 1.65 1.71 -6.28
CA LEU A 81 1.16 2.85 -7.05
C LEU A 81 0.00 3.56 -6.34
N THR A 82 -0.93 2.80 -5.75
CA THR A 82 -2.05 3.36 -4.99
C THR A 82 -1.57 4.17 -3.79
N ILE A 83 -0.63 3.61 -3.02
CA ILE A 83 -0.08 4.28 -1.83
C ILE A 83 0.77 5.48 -2.23
N GLY A 84 1.64 5.31 -3.23
CA GLY A 84 2.49 6.36 -3.75
C GLY A 84 1.68 7.55 -4.23
N ARG A 85 0.63 7.30 -5.04
CA ARG A 85 -0.31 8.32 -5.48
C ARG A 85 -0.97 9.05 -4.30
N ALA A 86 -1.46 8.32 -3.29
CA ALA A 86 -2.06 8.93 -2.12
C ALA A 86 -1.06 9.84 -1.38
N ALA A 87 0.17 9.37 -1.16
CA ALA A 87 1.21 10.17 -0.51
C ALA A 87 1.59 11.42 -1.32
N TYR A 88 1.70 11.28 -2.65
CA TYR A 88 2.04 12.36 -3.57
C TYR A 88 0.96 13.45 -3.60
N LEU A 89 -0.31 13.05 -3.59
CA LEU A 89 -1.46 13.96 -3.51
C LEU A 89 -1.58 14.65 -2.15
N LEU A 90 -1.42 13.91 -1.04
CA LEU A 90 -1.51 14.47 0.31
C LEU A 90 -0.42 15.49 0.63
N THR A 91 0.74 15.36 -0.02
CA THR A 91 1.87 16.28 0.14
C THR A 91 1.89 17.41 -0.90
N ASP A 92 0.99 17.35 -1.88
CA ASP A 92 0.95 18.24 -3.04
C ASP A 92 2.30 18.30 -3.77
N ALA A 93 2.95 17.14 -3.89
CA ALA A 93 4.31 17.03 -4.40
C ALA A 93 4.41 17.42 -5.88
N ALA A 94 3.38 17.12 -6.68
CA ALA A 94 3.30 17.49 -8.10
C ALA A 94 3.46 19.00 -8.34
N ARG A 95 2.97 19.82 -7.40
CA ARG A 95 3.07 21.29 -7.48
C ARG A 95 4.33 21.83 -6.80
N ARG A 96 4.80 21.17 -5.73
CA ARG A 96 5.90 21.67 -4.89
C ARG A 96 7.29 21.28 -5.41
N TRP A 97 7.40 20.12 -6.06
CA TRP A 97 8.64 19.52 -6.54
C TRP A 97 8.44 18.76 -7.87
N PRO A 98 7.81 19.37 -8.89
CA PRO A 98 7.55 18.70 -10.18
C PRO A 98 8.83 18.15 -10.84
N GLU A 99 9.95 18.86 -10.72
CA GLU A 99 11.24 18.54 -11.32
C GLU A 99 11.91 17.28 -10.75
N HIS A 100 11.44 16.82 -9.58
CA HIS A 100 11.99 15.64 -8.90
C HIS A 100 11.19 14.36 -9.16
N PHE A 101 10.08 14.44 -9.88
CA PHE A 101 9.29 13.28 -10.27
C PHE A 101 10.08 12.38 -11.22
N LEU A 102 10.17 11.09 -10.90
CA LEU A 102 10.96 10.09 -11.66
C LEU A 102 12.44 10.43 -11.84
N SER A 103 12.97 11.37 -11.04
CA SER A 103 14.39 11.70 -11.07
C SER A 103 15.22 10.54 -10.52
N GLU A 104 16.36 10.28 -11.17
CA GLU A 104 17.39 9.35 -10.68
C GLU A 104 18.30 10.01 -9.64
N ASP A 105 18.26 11.34 -9.54
CA ASP A 105 19.02 12.09 -8.54
C ASP A 105 18.42 11.91 -7.14
N PRO A 106 19.23 12.06 -6.07
CA PRO A 106 18.72 12.07 -4.71
C PRO A 106 17.64 13.14 -4.53
N LEU A 107 16.48 12.73 -4.02
CA LEU A 107 15.39 13.66 -3.73
C LEU A 107 15.78 14.66 -2.65
N PRO A 108 15.27 15.90 -2.70
CA PRO A 108 15.39 16.83 -1.59
C PRO A 108 14.87 16.19 -0.31
N GLN A 109 15.63 16.31 0.78
CA GLN A 109 15.28 15.71 2.06
C GLN A 109 13.87 16.11 2.53
N ALA A 110 13.46 17.35 2.26
CA ALA A 110 12.13 17.85 2.59
C ALA A 110 11.00 17.09 1.85
N MET A 111 11.22 16.71 0.59
CA MET A 111 10.26 15.94 -0.21
C MET A 111 10.17 14.51 0.29
N GLU A 112 11.32 13.85 0.47
CA GLU A 112 11.41 12.47 0.95
C GLU A 112 10.73 12.32 2.32
N GLN A 113 11.01 13.24 3.25
CA GLN A 113 10.38 13.25 4.58
C GLN A 113 8.87 13.50 4.50
N ALA A 114 8.43 14.43 3.64
CA ALA A 114 7.01 14.70 3.47
C ALA A 114 6.25 13.47 2.97
N LEU A 115 6.78 12.81 1.93
CA LEU A 115 6.18 11.61 1.34
C LEU A 115 6.16 10.44 2.32
N ARG A 116 7.26 10.18 3.02
CA ARG A 116 7.34 9.08 3.99
C ARG A 116 6.47 9.29 5.22
N ARG A 117 6.29 10.55 5.66
CA ARG A 117 5.46 10.87 6.83
C ARG A 117 3.99 10.54 6.63
N VAL A 118 3.48 10.64 5.41
CA VAL A 118 2.07 10.36 5.08
C VAL A 118 1.85 8.94 4.54
N SER A 119 2.92 8.21 4.24
CA SER A 119 2.86 6.84 3.74
C SER A 119 2.48 5.87 4.88
N PRO A 120 1.42 5.05 4.74
CA PRO A 120 1.00 4.12 5.79
C PRO A 120 2.06 3.05 6.05
N VAL A 121 2.52 2.87 7.29
CA VAL A 121 3.49 1.79 7.56
C VAL A 121 2.83 0.41 7.33
N PRO A 122 3.46 -0.50 6.57
CA PRO A 122 2.93 -1.86 6.39
C PRO A 122 2.78 -2.54 7.75
N VAL A 123 1.55 -2.89 8.12
CA VAL A 123 1.29 -3.65 9.35
C VAL A 123 1.55 -5.13 9.04
N PRO A 124 2.35 -5.85 9.86
CA PRO A 124 2.54 -7.28 9.68
C PRO A 124 1.17 -7.99 9.66
N ARG A 125 0.91 -8.77 8.61
CA ARG A 125 -0.29 -9.61 8.58
C ARG A 125 -0.22 -10.57 9.76
N ALA A 126 -1.28 -10.60 10.58
CA ALA A 126 -1.38 -11.54 11.68
C ALA A 126 -1.24 -12.96 11.13
N LYS A 127 -0.22 -13.70 11.60
CA LYS A 127 -0.13 -15.13 11.31
C LYS A 127 -1.28 -15.81 12.07
N PRO A 128 -2.00 -16.76 11.45
CA PRO A 128 -2.96 -17.58 12.18
C PRO A 128 -2.19 -18.28 13.31
N THR A 129 -2.47 -17.92 14.55
CA THR A 129 -1.97 -18.67 15.71
C THR A 129 -2.89 -19.87 15.92
N PRO A 130 -2.34 -21.09 16.08
CA PRO A 130 -3.17 -22.20 16.50
C PRO A 130 -3.83 -21.83 17.83
N MET A 131 -5.15 -21.94 17.87
CA MET A 131 -5.90 -21.82 19.11
C MET A 131 -5.45 -22.96 20.02
N LEU A 132 -4.89 -22.64 21.19
CA LEU A 132 -4.62 -23.66 22.20
C LEU A 132 -5.97 -24.18 22.69
N ASP A 133 -6.22 -25.47 22.50
CA ASP A 133 -7.36 -26.14 23.12
C ASP A 133 -7.23 -25.98 24.64
N GLN A 134 -8.07 -25.13 25.23
CA GLN A 134 -8.16 -25.05 26.68
C GLN A 134 -8.93 -26.29 27.15
N PRO A 135 -8.33 -27.17 27.97
CA PRO A 135 -9.10 -28.23 28.59
C PRO A 135 -10.16 -27.59 29.47
N LEU A 136 -11.43 -27.85 29.15
CA LEU A 136 -12.59 -27.45 29.96
C LEU A 136 -12.73 -28.31 31.23
N ASP A 137 -11.76 -29.17 31.51
CA ASP A 137 -11.77 -29.97 32.74
C ASP A 137 -11.62 -29.03 33.95
N PRO A 138 -12.68 -28.88 34.76
CA PRO A 138 -12.56 -28.07 35.95
C PRO A 138 -11.64 -28.81 36.92
N VAL A 139 -10.44 -28.26 37.15
CA VAL A 139 -9.45 -28.76 38.15
C VAL A 139 -10.05 -28.90 39.56
N TRP A 140 -11.22 -28.30 39.80
CA TRP A 140 -11.94 -28.30 41.07
C TRP A 140 -13.08 -29.34 41.18
N ALA A 141 -13.42 -30.07 40.11
CA ALA A 141 -14.59 -30.96 40.08
C ALA A 141 -14.32 -32.42 40.52
N GLY A 142 -13.11 -32.74 40.99
CA GLY A 142 -12.73 -34.12 41.28
C GLY A 142 -13.11 -34.65 42.67
N GLU A 143 -13.05 -33.83 43.73
CA GLU A 143 -12.93 -34.37 45.09
C GLU A 143 -13.86 -33.79 46.18
N PRO A 144 -14.36 -32.53 46.16
CA PRO A 144 -15.27 -32.08 47.22
C PRO A 144 -16.71 -32.57 47.03
N LEU A 145 -17.16 -32.80 45.79
CA LEU A 145 -18.55 -33.23 45.49
C LEU A 145 -18.84 -34.68 45.91
N LYS A 146 -17.86 -35.60 45.75
CA LYS A 146 -18.00 -37.00 46.20
C LYS A 146 -18.11 -37.12 47.73
N ARG A 147 -17.56 -36.16 48.48
CA ARG A 147 -17.65 -36.11 49.94
C ARG A 147 -19.02 -35.62 50.45
N ILE A 148 -19.71 -34.78 49.68
CA ILE A 148 -21.02 -34.22 50.05
C ILE A 148 -22.16 -35.17 49.62
N PHE A 149 -22.03 -35.84 48.47
CA PHE A 149 -23.10 -36.68 47.90
C PHE A 149 -22.85 -38.20 48.01
N GLY A 150 -21.76 -38.63 48.67
CA GLY A 150 -21.42 -40.05 48.86
C GLY A 150 -22.41 -40.87 49.72
N TRP A 151 -23.51 -40.27 50.18
CA TRP A 151 -24.57 -40.97 50.93
C TRP A 151 -25.72 -41.49 50.07
N TRP A 152 -25.75 -41.15 48.77
CA TRP A 152 -26.84 -41.53 47.87
C TRP A 152 -26.31 -42.59 46.93
N SER A 153 -26.31 -43.83 47.41
CA SER A 153 -26.11 -44.99 46.55
C SER A 153 -27.48 -45.52 46.11
N PRO A 154 -27.77 -45.60 44.80
CA PRO A 154 -29.04 -46.14 44.30
C PRO A 154 -29.21 -47.65 44.57
N GLU A 155 -28.18 -48.35 45.05
CA GLU A 155 -28.23 -49.78 45.42
C GLU A 155 -29.02 -50.07 46.71
N ALA A 156 -29.43 -49.06 47.48
CA ALA A 156 -30.29 -49.23 48.65
C ALA A 156 -31.80 -49.37 48.31
N ALA A 157 -32.19 -49.17 47.04
CA ALA A 157 -33.59 -49.18 46.63
C ALA A 157 -34.13 -50.57 46.24
N GLU A 158 -33.30 -51.61 46.15
CA GLU A 158 -33.68 -52.88 45.51
C GLU A 158 -33.71 -54.10 46.45
N ARG A 159 -33.93 -53.88 47.76
CA ARG A 159 -34.29 -54.97 48.69
C ARG A 159 -35.43 -54.58 49.61
N ARG A 160 -36.67 -54.79 49.15
CA ARG A 160 -37.77 -55.19 50.04
C ARG A 160 -38.23 -56.60 49.64
N PRO A 161 -38.35 -57.54 50.59
CA PRO A 161 -38.92 -58.86 50.33
C PRO A 161 -40.43 -58.76 50.05
N ALA A 162 -40.93 -59.78 49.37
CA ALA A 162 -42.35 -60.04 49.11
C ALA A 162 -43.19 -60.14 50.40
#